data_AF-A0A945MLY5-F1
#
_entry.id   AF-A0A945MLY5-F1
#
_cell.length_a   1.000
_cell.length_b   1.000
_cell.length_c   1.000
_cell.angle_alpha   90.00
_cell.angle_beta   90.00
_cell.angle_gamma   90.00
#
_symmetry.space_group_name_H-M   'P 1'
#
loop_
_entity.id
_entity.type
_entity.pdbx_description
1 polymer ?
#
loop_
_entity_poly.entity_id
_entity_poly.type
_entity_poly.pdbx_seq_one_letter_code
_entity_poly.pdbx_strand_id
1 'polypeptide(L)'
;MKIRKEFLQHHMVHLKGALPPEMCEEWVADYFARTGIDESDPSTIPDDTNGFAASTRTIPIPEASPMAWDAICELLGGEDKIDERTRFFSNGFNLNYNLGTDEPWQGPSPDRPGWHKDGWFFRHFLDSPEQALLCLVVWRDIGPQSGGTFFAPDSVAPICRELLAHPEGLHHTYPFGKLVQNCEDFREMTAGTGDVIILHPYVLHARSQNPSGRIRFMNNKVISLQEPMCFNRPDGNYNALEASILQALDSESLDFQITRERKRSEGFSRMDEE
;
A
#
# COMPACT_ATOMS: atom_id res chain seq x y z
N MET A 1 4.59 21.36 -2.68
CA MET A 1 4.66 20.10 -3.47
C MET A 1 3.38 20.00 -4.29
N LYS A 2 3.39 19.48 -5.52
CA LYS A 2 2.16 19.34 -6.34
C LYS A 2 1.61 17.93 -6.19
N ILE A 3 1.27 17.54 -4.96
CA ILE A 3 0.91 16.16 -4.56
C ILE A 3 -0.20 15.61 -5.45
N ARG A 4 -1.32 16.33 -5.60
CA ARG A 4 -2.41 15.92 -6.50
C ARG A 4 -1.92 15.63 -7.93
N LYS A 5 -1.08 16.51 -8.50
CA LYS A 5 -0.60 16.33 -9.88
C LYS A 5 0.27 15.08 -10.01
N GLU A 6 1.19 14.87 -9.07
CA GLU A 6 2.05 13.69 -9.05
C GLU A 6 1.24 12.40 -8.92
N PHE A 7 0.24 12.40 -8.03
CA PHE A 7 -0.66 11.27 -7.86
C PHE A 7 -1.48 10.95 -9.12
N LEU A 8 -2.05 11.96 -9.78
CA LEU A 8 -2.80 11.77 -11.03
C LEU A 8 -1.92 11.30 -12.20
N GLN A 9 -0.63 11.65 -12.19
CA GLN A 9 0.29 11.29 -13.27
C GLN A 9 0.97 9.92 -13.05
N HIS A 10 1.24 9.56 -11.80
CA HIS A 10 2.07 8.41 -11.46
C HIS A 10 1.38 7.39 -10.55
N HIS A 11 0.12 7.62 -10.16
CA HIS A 11 -0.62 6.82 -9.18
C HIS A 11 0.14 6.60 -7.87
N MET A 12 1.09 7.50 -7.58
CA MET A 12 1.91 7.49 -6.39
C MET A 12 2.42 8.88 -6.03
N VAL A 13 2.79 9.06 -4.77
CA VAL A 13 3.53 10.22 -4.27
C VAL A 13 4.64 9.73 -3.35
N HIS A 14 5.84 10.30 -3.48
CA HIS A 14 6.98 9.99 -2.62
C HIS A 14 7.28 11.19 -1.70
N LEU A 15 6.90 11.04 -0.44
CA LEU A 15 7.17 12.02 0.62
C LEU A 15 8.54 11.74 1.23
N LYS A 16 9.52 12.60 0.92
CA LYS A 16 10.89 12.46 1.43
C LYS A 16 11.02 12.99 2.86
N GLY A 17 11.59 12.20 3.76
CA GLY A 17 11.78 12.59 5.17
C GLY A 17 10.48 12.98 5.87
N ALA A 18 9.41 12.21 5.62
CA ALA A 18 8.09 12.46 6.19
C ALA A 18 8.04 12.14 7.69
N LEU A 19 8.87 11.22 8.18
CA LEU A 19 9.06 10.94 9.61
C LEU A 19 10.41 11.46 10.12
N PRO A 20 10.50 11.81 11.42
CA PRO A 20 11.76 12.12 12.06
C PRO A 20 12.70 10.89 12.09
N PRO A 21 13.97 11.00 11.67
CA PRO A 21 14.92 9.88 11.68
C PRO A 21 15.09 9.24 13.07
N GLU A 22 15.07 10.03 14.14
CA GLU A 22 15.20 9.54 15.51
C GLU A 22 14.06 8.62 15.93
N MET A 23 12.84 8.87 15.44
CA MET A 23 11.68 8.00 15.66
C MET A 23 11.88 6.67 14.92
N CYS A 24 12.42 6.74 13.70
CA CYS A 24 12.69 5.55 12.92
C CYS A 24 13.74 4.64 13.61
N GLU A 25 14.83 5.24 14.08
CA GLU A 25 15.87 4.55 14.84
C GLU A 25 15.32 3.92 16.13
N GLU A 26 14.52 4.65 16.91
CA GLU A 26 13.90 4.15 18.15
C GLU A 26 13.05 2.91 17.89
N TRP A 27 12.16 2.95 16.89
CA TRP A 27 11.22 1.86 16.64
C TRP A 27 11.89 0.61 16.05
N VAL A 28 12.93 0.80 15.25
CA VAL A 28 13.76 -0.30 14.77
C VAL A 28 14.52 -0.94 15.93
N ALA A 29 15.11 -0.13 16.82
CA ALA A 29 15.82 -0.62 18.00
C ALA A 29 14.89 -1.37 18.97
N ASP A 30 13.67 -0.86 19.19
CA ASP A 30 12.62 -1.54 19.97
C ASP A 30 12.30 -2.92 19.37
N TYR A 31 12.17 -3.01 18.04
CA TYR A 31 11.89 -4.30 17.40
C TYR A 31 12.98 -5.33 17.67
N PHE A 32 14.26 -4.97 17.51
CA PHE A 32 15.36 -5.88 17.82
C PHE A 32 15.35 -6.29 19.30
N ALA A 33 15.17 -5.32 20.21
CA ALA A 33 15.12 -5.60 21.65
C ALA A 33 13.96 -6.55 22.03
N ARG A 34 12.79 -6.40 21.41
CA ARG A 34 11.60 -7.23 21.71
C ARG A 34 11.65 -8.61 21.08
N THR A 35 12.28 -8.75 19.92
CA THR A 35 12.33 -10.02 19.18
C THR A 35 13.57 -10.85 19.49
N GLY A 36 14.64 -10.21 19.97
CA GLY A 36 15.93 -10.88 20.18
C GLY A 36 16.69 -11.17 18.88
N ILE A 37 16.22 -10.65 17.74
CA ILE A 37 16.91 -10.77 16.45
C ILE A 37 18.21 -9.96 16.50
N ASP A 38 19.30 -10.58 16.08
CA ASP A 38 20.61 -9.96 15.88
C ASP A 38 20.95 -10.03 14.39
N GLU A 39 21.04 -8.87 13.72
CA GLU A 39 21.38 -8.80 12.29
C GLU A 39 22.75 -9.41 11.97
N SER A 40 23.65 -9.47 12.96
CA SER A 40 24.99 -10.04 12.79
C SER A 40 25.04 -11.56 12.97
N ASP A 41 23.97 -12.16 13.48
CA ASP A 41 23.84 -13.60 13.67
C ASP A 41 22.58 -14.13 12.93
N PRO A 42 22.75 -14.65 11.70
CA PRO A 42 21.64 -15.21 10.92
C PRO A 42 20.87 -16.33 11.63
N SER A 43 21.47 -17.00 12.63
CA SER A 43 20.77 -18.05 13.39
C SER A 43 19.64 -17.52 14.28
N THR A 44 19.60 -16.20 14.52
CA THR A 44 18.53 -15.53 15.26
C THR A 44 17.35 -15.13 14.38
N ILE A 45 17.49 -15.19 13.05
CA ILE A 45 16.44 -14.82 12.11
C ILE A 45 15.44 -15.98 11.98
N PRO A 46 14.13 -15.76 12.22
CA PRO A 46 13.13 -16.84 12.11
C PRO A 46 13.00 -17.37 10.68
N ASP A 47 12.82 -18.70 10.55
CA ASP A 47 12.54 -19.35 9.26
C ASP A 47 11.22 -18.85 8.64
N ASP A 48 10.19 -18.59 9.47
CA ASP A 48 8.96 -17.95 9.01
C ASP A 48 9.09 -16.42 9.04
N THR A 49 9.61 -15.88 7.94
CA THR A 49 9.71 -14.43 7.75
C THR A 49 8.36 -13.75 7.47
N ASN A 50 7.25 -14.50 7.36
CA ASN A 50 5.91 -13.92 7.19
C ASN A 50 5.24 -13.55 8.51
N GLY A 51 5.81 -13.97 9.64
CA GLY A 51 5.35 -13.59 10.97
C GLY A 51 5.56 -12.09 11.21
N PHE A 52 4.45 -11.34 11.32
CA PHE A 52 4.50 -10.00 11.88
C PHE A 52 4.82 -10.12 13.37
N ALA A 53 5.92 -9.53 13.85
CA ALA A 53 6.04 -9.36 15.30
C ALA A 53 4.85 -8.51 15.76
N ALA A 54 4.20 -8.94 16.84
CA ALA A 54 3.04 -8.23 17.37
C ALA A 54 3.42 -6.76 17.62
N SER A 55 2.60 -5.86 17.06
CA SER A 55 2.67 -4.44 17.33
C SER A 55 2.36 -4.20 18.80
N THR A 56 3.20 -3.44 19.48
CA THR A 56 3.00 -3.06 20.90
C THR A 56 2.69 -1.57 21.05
N ARG A 57 2.90 -0.77 20.01
CA ARG A 57 2.73 0.68 20.04
C ARG A 57 2.06 1.15 18.74
N THR A 58 1.23 2.18 18.89
CA THR A 58 0.63 2.92 17.77
C THR A 58 0.77 4.41 18.02
N ILE A 59 0.86 5.20 16.95
CA ILE A 59 0.91 6.66 17.00
C ILE A 59 -0.04 7.23 15.94
N PRO A 60 -0.82 8.28 16.25
CA PRO A 60 -1.59 8.99 15.23
C PRO A 60 -0.68 9.48 14.10
N ILE A 61 -1.08 9.27 12.85
CA ILE A 61 -0.36 9.79 11.68
C ILE A 61 -0.13 11.31 11.76
N PRO A 62 -1.11 12.17 12.13
CA PRO A 62 -0.86 13.61 12.26
C PRO A 62 0.20 13.98 13.31
N GLU A 63 0.41 13.14 14.33
CA GLU A 63 1.45 13.34 15.34
C GLU A 63 2.81 12.86 14.83
N ALA A 64 2.86 11.69 14.19
CA ALA A 64 4.10 11.09 13.70
C ALA A 64 4.66 11.79 12.45
N SER A 65 3.76 12.22 11.56
CA SER A 65 4.09 12.81 10.27
C SER A 65 2.97 13.76 9.81
N PRO A 66 3.03 15.04 10.23
CA PRO A 66 2.15 16.07 9.69
C PRO A 66 2.20 16.13 8.16
N MET A 67 3.38 15.93 7.56
CA MET A 67 3.57 15.89 6.12
C MET A 67 2.76 14.77 5.44
N ALA A 68 2.81 13.55 5.97
CA ALA A 68 2.03 12.45 5.43
C ALA A 68 0.53 12.68 5.63
N TRP A 69 0.13 13.21 6.79
CA TRP A 69 -1.26 13.51 7.07
C TRP A 69 -1.85 14.54 6.10
N ASP A 70 -1.16 15.66 5.88
CA ASP A 70 -1.58 16.70 4.95
C ASP A 70 -1.72 16.15 3.53
N ALA A 71 -0.78 15.31 3.09
CA ALA A 71 -0.84 14.67 1.78
C ALA A 71 -2.03 13.70 1.63
N ILE A 72 -2.29 12.87 2.65
CA ILE A 72 -3.44 11.96 2.67
C ILE A 72 -4.75 12.77 2.60
N CYS A 73 -4.88 13.83 3.39
CA CYS A 73 -6.03 14.71 3.39
C CYS A 73 -6.24 15.42 2.05
N GLU A 74 -5.17 15.93 1.42
CA GLU A 74 -5.24 16.53 0.08
C GLU A 74 -5.76 15.53 -0.97
N LEU A 75 -5.26 14.30 -0.94
CA LEU A 75 -5.63 13.27 -1.90
C LEU A 75 -7.05 12.76 -1.73
N LEU A 76 -7.55 12.69 -0.49
CA LEU A 76 -8.85 12.11 -0.14
C LEU A 76 -9.96 13.15 0.06
N GLY A 77 -9.64 14.45 -0.01
CA GLY A 77 -10.64 15.53 0.05
C GLY A 77 -11.02 15.95 1.46
N GLY A 78 -10.11 15.78 2.43
CA GLY A 78 -10.27 16.26 3.80
C GLY A 78 -10.20 15.16 4.86
N GLU A 79 -9.84 15.58 6.07
CA GLU A 79 -9.76 14.70 7.24
C GLU A 79 -11.11 14.04 7.57
N ASP A 80 -12.21 14.77 7.39
CA ASP A 80 -13.57 14.29 7.65
C ASP A 80 -13.98 13.13 6.73
N LYS A 81 -13.21 12.83 5.68
CA LYS A 81 -13.47 11.67 4.80
C LYS A 81 -12.81 10.39 5.26
N ILE A 82 -11.79 10.47 6.12
CA ILE A 82 -10.93 9.34 6.47
C ILE A 82 -11.50 8.57 7.66
N ASP A 83 -11.52 7.25 7.61
CA ASP A 83 -11.92 6.39 8.74
C ASP A 83 -10.90 6.49 9.88
N GLU A 84 -11.37 6.91 11.06
CA GLU A 84 -10.57 7.09 12.28
C GLU A 84 -9.74 5.85 12.64
N ARG A 85 -10.25 4.65 12.40
CA ARG A 85 -9.55 3.37 12.70
C ARG A 85 -8.26 3.21 11.91
N THR A 86 -8.12 3.94 10.80
CA THR A 86 -6.97 3.86 9.91
C THR A 86 -5.96 4.99 10.08
N ARG A 87 -6.15 5.88 11.06
CA ARG A 87 -5.31 7.09 11.24
C ARG A 87 -4.04 6.89 12.08
N PHE A 88 -3.50 5.67 12.14
CA PHE A 88 -2.37 5.32 13.00
C PHE A 88 -1.27 4.55 12.28
N PHE A 89 -0.01 4.87 12.57
CA PHE A 89 1.13 3.99 12.32
C PHE A 89 1.39 3.09 13.52
N SER A 90 2.10 1.98 13.29
CA SER A 90 2.38 0.99 14.32
C SER A 90 3.77 0.40 14.17
N ASN A 91 4.35 -0.08 15.27
CA ASN A 91 5.68 -0.69 15.28
C ASN A 91 5.67 -2.18 14.85
N GLY A 92 4.66 -2.60 14.07
CA GLY A 92 4.59 -3.92 13.46
C GLY A 92 5.06 -3.88 12.01
N PHE A 93 6.23 -4.46 11.70
CA PHE A 93 6.89 -4.28 10.40
C PHE A 93 6.62 -5.41 9.39
N ASN A 94 6.49 -5.03 8.12
CA ASN A 94 6.56 -5.88 6.93
C ASN A 94 8.03 -6.10 6.52
N LEU A 95 8.68 -7.06 7.17
CA LEU A 95 10.11 -7.31 6.98
C LEU A 95 10.43 -8.02 5.68
N ASN A 96 11.66 -7.78 5.20
CA ASN A 96 12.32 -8.62 4.20
C ASN A 96 13.79 -8.77 4.63
N TYR A 97 14.14 -9.93 5.14
CA TYR A 97 15.47 -10.21 5.68
C TYR A 97 16.49 -10.42 4.56
N ASN A 98 16.26 -11.45 3.76
CA ASN A 98 17.23 -11.98 2.78
C ASN A 98 16.52 -12.77 1.66
N LEU A 99 15.26 -12.44 1.34
CA LEU A 99 14.45 -13.22 0.41
C LEU A 99 15.16 -13.43 -0.94
N GLY A 100 15.33 -14.68 -1.35
CA GLY A 100 15.91 -15.04 -2.64
C GLY A 100 17.36 -14.57 -2.82
N THR A 101 18.15 -14.57 -1.73
CA THR A 101 19.60 -14.33 -1.73
C THR A 101 20.38 -15.43 -2.46
N ASP A 102 19.84 -16.66 -2.52
CA ASP A 102 20.47 -17.81 -3.19
C ASP A 102 20.24 -17.83 -4.72
N GLU A 103 19.48 -16.88 -5.26
CA GLU A 103 19.16 -16.78 -6.68
C GLU A 103 19.65 -15.44 -7.26
N PRO A 104 20.00 -15.38 -8.56
CA PRO A 104 20.27 -14.11 -9.23
C PRO A 104 19.10 -13.12 -9.04
N TRP A 105 19.42 -11.87 -8.75
CA TRP A 105 18.39 -10.84 -8.63
C TRP A 105 17.70 -10.61 -9.98
N GLN A 106 16.38 -10.58 -9.94
CA GLN A 106 15.54 -10.28 -11.09
C GLN A 106 14.78 -8.99 -10.83
N GLY A 107 14.86 -8.07 -11.77
CA GLY A 107 14.14 -6.81 -11.71
C GLY A 107 12.63 -6.97 -11.82
N PRO A 108 11.88 -5.87 -11.60
CA PRO A 108 10.44 -5.88 -11.72
C PRO A 108 10.06 -6.17 -13.19
N SER A 109 9.18 -7.15 -13.37
CA SER A 109 8.69 -7.58 -14.67
C SER A 109 7.34 -8.27 -14.49
N PRO A 110 6.53 -8.43 -15.54
CA PRO A 110 5.25 -9.13 -15.45
C PRO A 110 5.40 -10.62 -15.10
N ASP A 111 6.59 -11.19 -15.32
CA ASP A 111 6.91 -12.59 -15.02
C ASP A 111 7.26 -12.81 -13.55
N ARG A 112 7.50 -11.73 -12.79
CA ARG A 112 7.76 -11.83 -11.35
C ARG A 112 6.50 -12.37 -10.63
N PRO A 113 6.64 -13.36 -9.74
CA PRO A 113 5.50 -13.87 -9.00
C PRO A 113 5.06 -12.89 -7.92
N GLY A 114 3.83 -13.08 -7.42
CA GLY A 114 3.36 -12.38 -6.22
C GLY A 114 2.81 -10.98 -6.45
N TRP A 115 2.56 -10.57 -7.70
CA TRP A 115 1.76 -9.38 -7.99
C TRP A 115 0.36 -9.50 -7.37
N HIS A 116 -0.04 -8.49 -6.64
CA HIS A 116 -1.36 -8.39 -6.03
C HIS A 116 -1.72 -6.93 -5.77
N LYS A 117 -2.99 -6.68 -5.45
CA LYS A 117 -3.38 -5.48 -4.70
C LYS A 117 -3.96 -5.92 -3.36
N ASP A 118 -3.73 -5.11 -2.35
CA ASP A 118 -4.19 -5.37 -0.97
C ASP A 118 -5.73 -5.37 -0.86
N GLY A 119 -6.21 -5.73 0.34
CA GLY A 119 -7.63 -5.73 0.70
C GLY A 119 -8.25 -7.12 0.81
N TRP A 120 -7.50 -8.04 1.39
CA TRP A 120 -7.93 -9.40 1.71
C TRP A 120 -9.15 -9.47 2.66
N PHE A 121 -9.48 -8.37 3.35
CA PHE A 121 -10.51 -8.32 4.38
C PHE A 121 -11.87 -7.80 3.90
N PHE A 122 -12.08 -7.67 2.57
CA PHE A 122 -13.35 -7.19 2.03
C PHE A 122 -13.62 -7.64 0.58
N ARG A 123 -14.88 -7.55 0.15
CA ARG A 123 -15.27 -7.70 -1.25
C ARG A 123 -14.98 -6.41 -2.02
N HIS A 124 -14.24 -6.51 -3.12
CA HIS A 124 -13.81 -5.36 -3.91
C HIS A 124 -14.91 -4.85 -4.84
N PHE A 125 -15.17 -3.55 -4.75
CA PHE A 125 -15.95 -2.78 -5.73
C PHE A 125 -15.08 -1.63 -6.24
N LEU A 126 -15.49 -1.03 -7.36
CA LEU A 126 -14.82 0.15 -7.93
C LEU A 126 -14.81 1.35 -6.96
N ASP A 127 -15.79 1.43 -6.07
CA ASP A 127 -15.98 2.52 -5.12
C ASP A 127 -15.67 2.14 -3.66
N SER A 128 -14.99 1.00 -3.44
CA SER A 128 -14.72 0.46 -2.10
C SER A 128 -14.07 1.48 -1.15
N PRO A 129 -14.70 1.83 -0.01
CA PRO A 129 -14.09 2.72 0.98
C PRO A 129 -13.03 2.02 1.84
N GLU A 130 -13.00 0.70 1.86
CA GLU A 130 -12.13 -0.09 2.74
C GLU A 130 -10.63 0.15 2.52
N GLN A 131 -10.24 0.56 1.32
CA GLN A 131 -8.86 0.88 1.01
C GLN A 131 -8.81 1.96 -0.06
N ALA A 132 -8.57 3.18 0.40
CA ALA A 132 -8.50 4.39 -0.42
C ALA A 132 -7.06 4.78 -0.76
N LEU A 133 -6.10 4.51 0.13
CA LEU A 133 -4.66 4.66 -0.15
C LEU A 133 -3.87 3.53 0.52
N LEU A 134 -2.72 3.19 -0.05
CA LEU A 134 -1.70 2.35 0.58
C LEU A 134 -0.45 3.21 0.85
N CYS A 135 -0.11 3.40 2.11
CA CYS A 135 1.10 4.10 2.54
C CYS A 135 2.19 3.10 2.91
N LEU A 136 3.27 3.07 2.15
CA LEU A 136 4.49 2.34 2.48
C LEU A 136 5.39 3.26 3.33
N VAL A 137 5.46 2.96 4.62
CA VAL A 137 6.24 3.76 5.59
C VAL A 137 7.62 3.12 5.74
N VAL A 138 8.68 3.88 5.49
CA VAL A 138 10.05 3.36 5.45
C VAL A 138 10.81 3.73 6.72
N TRP A 139 11.21 2.72 7.49
CA TRP A 139 11.85 2.89 8.81
C TRP A 139 13.36 2.73 8.78
N ARG A 140 13.91 2.21 7.68
CA ARG A 140 15.33 2.18 7.35
C ARG A 140 15.51 2.31 5.85
N ASP A 141 16.66 2.81 5.43
CA ASP A 141 17.02 2.95 4.02
C ASP A 141 16.79 1.66 3.21
N ILE A 142 16.15 1.83 2.06
CA ILE A 142 15.92 0.80 1.05
C ILE A 142 16.66 1.24 -0.21
N GLY A 143 17.87 0.71 -0.38
CA GLY A 143 18.65 0.90 -1.60
C GLY A 143 18.15 0.02 -2.77
N PRO A 144 18.73 0.19 -3.96
CA PRO A 144 18.53 -0.74 -5.07
C PRO A 144 18.83 -2.18 -4.64
N GLN A 145 18.05 -3.14 -5.12
CA GLN A 145 18.20 -4.57 -4.84
C GLN A 145 18.22 -4.89 -3.34
N SER A 146 17.53 -4.09 -2.52
CA SER A 146 17.51 -4.23 -1.06
C SER A 146 16.12 -4.58 -0.52
N GLY A 147 15.36 -5.38 -1.28
CA GLY A 147 14.03 -5.84 -0.88
C GLY A 147 12.90 -4.80 -1.06
N GLY A 148 13.16 -3.72 -1.79
CA GLY A 148 12.18 -2.67 -2.07
C GLY A 148 10.97 -3.19 -2.85
N THR A 149 9.76 -2.80 -2.45
CA THR A 149 8.51 -3.24 -3.09
C THR A 149 8.56 -2.98 -4.60
N PHE A 150 8.25 -3.98 -5.41
CA PHE A 150 8.01 -3.79 -6.84
C PHE A 150 6.58 -3.31 -7.03
N PHE A 151 6.36 -2.37 -7.94
CA PHE A 151 5.04 -1.82 -8.20
C PHE A 151 4.85 -1.47 -9.68
N ALA A 152 3.60 -1.55 -10.14
CA ALA A 152 3.20 -1.28 -11.51
C ALA A 152 2.15 -0.14 -11.54
N PRO A 153 2.58 1.14 -11.67
CA PRO A 153 1.67 2.28 -11.62
C PRO A 153 0.53 2.27 -12.63
N ASP A 154 0.77 1.74 -13.82
CA ASP A 154 -0.19 1.67 -14.91
C ASP A 154 -1.24 0.56 -14.73
N SER A 155 -1.14 -0.27 -13.69
CA SER A 155 -2.15 -1.27 -13.36
C SER A 155 -3.49 -0.69 -12.91
N VAL A 156 -3.54 0.61 -12.57
CA VAL A 156 -4.78 1.28 -12.14
C VAL A 156 -5.87 1.15 -13.20
N ALA A 157 -5.56 1.39 -14.48
CA ALA A 157 -6.55 1.33 -15.55
C ALA A 157 -7.10 -0.08 -15.80
N PRO A 158 -6.26 -1.14 -15.94
CA PRO A 158 -6.75 -2.52 -15.98
C PRO A 158 -7.65 -2.89 -14.79
N ILE A 159 -7.28 -2.52 -13.57
CA ILE A 159 -8.07 -2.83 -12.36
C ILE A 159 -9.39 -2.06 -12.33
N CYS A 160 -9.39 -0.78 -12.70
CA CYS A 160 -10.61 0.02 -12.81
C CYS A 160 -11.61 -0.59 -13.79
N ARG A 161 -11.15 -1.00 -14.98
CA ARG A 161 -12.01 -1.64 -16.00
C ARG A 161 -12.56 -2.97 -15.51
N GLU A 162 -11.74 -3.76 -14.83
CA GLU A 162 -12.15 -5.03 -14.24
C GLU A 162 -13.27 -4.81 -13.21
N LEU A 163 -13.06 -3.91 -12.24
CA LEU A 163 -14.05 -3.63 -11.20
C LEU A 163 -15.33 -2.98 -11.74
N LEU A 164 -15.23 -2.16 -12.79
CA LEU A 164 -16.38 -1.58 -13.47
C LEU A 164 -17.25 -2.66 -14.14
N ALA A 165 -16.64 -3.69 -14.72
CA ALA A 165 -17.34 -4.81 -15.34
C ALA A 165 -18.02 -5.75 -14.32
N HIS A 166 -17.70 -5.62 -13.03
CA HIS A 166 -18.15 -6.48 -11.95
C HIS A 166 -18.86 -5.70 -10.83
N PRO A 167 -20.03 -5.09 -11.09
CA PRO A 167 -20.78 -4.34 -10.07
C PRO A 167 -21.27 -5.20 -8.90
N GLU A 168 -21.29 -6.53 -9.04
CA GLU A 168 -21.55 -7.50 -7.96
C GLU A 168 -20.38 -7.64 -6.97
N GLY A 169 -19.23 -7.07 -7.30
CA GLY A 169 -18.02 -7.06 -6.50
C GLY A 169 -17.25 -8.37 -6.54
N LEU A 170 -15.93 -8.25 -6.62
CA LEU A 170 -15.00 -9.37 -6.71
C LEU A 170 -14.55 -9.82 -5.32
N HIS A 171 -14.48 -11.13 -5.12
CA HIS A 171 -13.95 -11.68 -3.86
C HIS A 171 -12.47 -11.33 -3.69
N HIS A 172 -11.99 -11.28 -2.46
CA HIS A 172 -10.60 -10.91 -2.18
C HIS A 172 -9.57 -11.92 -2.73
N THR A 173 -9.99 -13.16 -2.98
CA THR A 173 -9.17 -14.19 -3.63
C THR A 173 -9.16 -14.08 -5.16
N TYR A 174 -9.87 -13.11 -5.74
CA TYR A 174 -9.84 -12.86 -7.18
C TYR A 174 -8.40 -12.60 -7.64
N PRO A 175 -7.93 -13.21 -8.74
CA PRO A 175 -6.54 -13.16 -9.14
C PRO A 175 -6.16 -11.84 -9.83
N PHE A 176 -6.36 -10.69 -9.16
CA PHE A 176 -6.02 -9.35 -9.67
C PHE A 176 -4.57 -9.26 -10.16
N GLY A 177 -3.66 -10.01 -9.54
CA GLY A 177 -2.25 -10.09 -9.95
C GLY A 177 -2.03 -10.46 -11.42
N LYS A 178 -2.96 -11.21 -12.04
CA LYS A 178 -2.86 -11.56 -13.47
C LYS A 178 -2.97 -10.35 -14.39
N LEU A 179 -3.62 -9.28 -13.95
CA LEU A 179 -3.78 -8.04 -14.72
C LEU A 179 -2.45 -7.29 -14.90
N VAL A 180 -1.39 -7.69 -14.21
CA VAL A 180 -0.03 -7.18 -14.43
C VAL A 180 0.46 -7.41 -15.87
N GLN A 181 -0.07 -8.43 -16.56
CA GLN A 181 0.25 -8.72 -17.96
C GLN A 181 -0.24 -7.63 -18.92
N ASN A 182 -1.10 -6.71 -18.45
CA ASN A 182 -1.57 -5.54 -19.19
C ASN A 182 -0.78 -4.26 -18.83
N CYS A 183 0.36 -4.41 -18.14
CA CYS A 183 1.19 -3.30 -17.66
C CYS A 183 2.55 -3.30 -18.37
N GLU A 184 3.15 -2.13 -18.48
CA GLU A 184 4.47 -1.86 -19.08
C GLU A 184 5.38 -1.07 -18.13
N ASP A 185 4.83 -0.34 -17.16
CA ASP A 185 5.58 0.47 -16.20
C ASP A 185 5.91 -0.33 -14.93
N PHE A 186 7.12 -0.87 -14.86
CA PHE A 186 7.60 -1.70 -13.75
C PHE A 186 8.72 -1.01 -12.98
N ARG A 187 8.54 -0.83 -11.67
CA ARG A 187 9.50 -0.08 -10.84
C ARG A 187 9.87 -0.82 -9.57
N GLU A 188 11.12 -0.64 -9.15
CA GLU A 188 11.59 -0.98 -7.81
C GLU A 188 11.50 0.26 -6.92
N MET A 189 10.91 0.11 -5.74
CA MET A 189 10.90 1.17 -4.74
C MET A 189 12.25 1.26 -4.02
N THR A 190 12.90 2.42 -4.11
CA THR A 190 14.03 2.80 -3.24
C THR A 190 13.64 4.02 -2.42
N ALA A 191 14.00 4.05 -1.14
CA ALA A 191 13.64 5.15 -0.25
C ALA A 191 14.65 5.31 0.89
N GLY A 192 14.72 6.52 1.44
CA GLY A 192 15.46 6.79 2.66
C GLY A 192 14.64 6.51 3.91
N THR A 193 15.32 6.40 5.04
CA THR A 193 14.72 6.35 6.37
C THR A 193 13.79 7.55 6.59
N GLY A 194 12.57 7.27 7.04
CA GLY A 194 11.52 8.26 7.26
C GLY A 194 10.76 8.67 6.01
N ASP A 195 11.06 8.11 4.83
CA ASP A 195 10.23 8.33 3.65
C ASP A 195 8.85 7.65 3.79
N VAL A 196 7.82 8.27 3.22
CA VAL A 196 6.49 7.65 3.04
C VAL A 196 6.15 7.66 1.56
N ILE A 197 5.83 6.48 1.02
CA ILE A 197 5.34 6.35 -0.34
C ILE A 197 3.83 6.10 -0.28
N ILE A 198 3.03 6.99 -0.86
CA ILE A 198 1.58 6.82 -0.98
C ILE A 198 1.28 6.26 -2.35
N LEU A 199 0.61 5.11 -2.42
CA LEU A 199 0.18 4.45 -3.66
C LEU A 199 -1.34 4.49 -3.79
N HIS A 200 -1.80 4.60 -5.04
CA HIS A 200 -3.18 4.34 -5.41
C HIS A 200 -3.58 2.89 -5.02
N PRO A 201 -4.80 2.63 -4.53
CA PRO A 201 -5.21 1.32 -4.00
C PRO A 201 -5.25 0.22 -5.06
N TYR A 202 -5.27 0.61 -6.33
CA TYR A 202 -5.25 -0.30 -7.49
C TYR A 202 -3.87 -0.46 -8.15
N VAL A 203 -2.82 0.09 -7.56
CA VAL A 203 -1.45 -0.24 -7.96
C VAL A 203 -1.13 -1.68 -7.53
N LEU A 204 -0.90 -2.53 -8.52
CA LEU A 204 -0.39 -3.87 -8.30
C LEU A 204 1.04 -3.76 -7.80
N HIS A 205 1.36 -4.55 -6.79
CA HIS A 205 2.67 -4.58 -6.17
C HIS A 205 3.07 -5.99 -5.77
N ALA A 206 4.37 -6.20 -5.59
CA ALA A 206 4.96 -7.47 -5.24
C ALA A 206 6.15 -7.28 -4.30
N ARG A 207 6.44 -8.32 -3.52
CA ARG A 207 7.69 -8.42 -2.77
C ARG A 207 8.85 -8.68 -3.75
N SER A 208 10.00 -8.07 -3.50
CA SER A 208 11.22 -8.29 -4.30
C SER A 208 12.24 -9.13 -3.54
N GLN A 209 13.21 -9.66 -4.29
CA GLN A 209 14.40 -10.27 -3.69
C GLN A 209 15.20 -9.22 -2.90
N ASN A 210 15.84 -9.66 -1.83
CA ASN A 210 16.74 -8.85 -1.02
C ASN A 210 18.15 -9.46 -0.97
N PRO A 211 18.90 -9.45 -2.09
CA PRO A 211 20.28 -9.93 -2.13
C PRO A 211 21.24 -9.07 -1.29
N SER A 212 20.82 -7.86 -0.87
CA SER A 212 21.67 -6.97 -0.07
C SER A 212 21.98 -7.50 1.34
N GLY A 213 21.14 -8.41 1.86
CA GLY A 213 21.22 -8.91 3.24
C GLY A 213 20.84 -7.90 4.34
N ARG A 214 20.56 -6.63 3.98
CA ARG A 214 20.06 -5.64 4.94
C ARG A 214 18.58 -5.87 5.18
N ILE A 215 18.17 -6.05 6.43
CA ILE A 215 16.75 -6.24 6.74
C ILE A 215 15.99 -4.97 6.38
N ARG A 216 14.97 -5.12 5.54
CA ARG A 216 14.05 -4.04 5.20
C ARG A 216 13.02 -3.86 6.30
N PHE A 217 12.95 -2.66 6.89
CA PHE A 217 11.91 -2.26 7.85
C PHE A 217 10.90 -1.31 7.21
N MET A 218 9.67 -1.78 7.03
CA MET A 218 8.61 -1.04 6.35
C MET A 218 7.24 -1.36 6.97
N ASN A 219 6.24 -0.47 6.91
CA ASN A 219 4.83 -0.86 7.08
C ASN A 219 4.05 -0.74 5.77
N ASN A 220 3.09 -1.64 5.56
CA ASN A 220 1.97 -1.44 4.64
C ASN A 220 0.80 -0.86 5.44
N LYS A 221 0.58 0.45 5.35
CA LYS A 221 -0.53 1.12 6.03
C LYS A 221 -1.67 1.42 5.06
N VAL A 222 -2.81 0.76 5.25
CA VAL A 222 -4.06 1.10 4.54
C VAL A 222 -4.73 2.31 5.18
N ILE A 223 -5.16 3.26 4.36
CA ILE A 223 -6.08 4.34 4.72
C ILE A 223 -7.45 4.03 4.12
N SER A 224 -8.50 4.09 4.93
CA SER A 224 -9.88 3.87 4.50
C SER A 224 -10.68 5.17 4.51
N LEU A 225 -11.76 5.21 3.72
CA LEU A 225 -12.76 6.27 3.78
C LEU A 225 -13.91 5.87 4.71
N GLN A 226 -14.61 6.86 5.24
CA GLN A 226 -15.85 6.65 5.99
C GLN A 226 -16.99 6.19 5.07
N GLU A 227 -17.04 6.74 3.86
CA GLU A 227 -18.08 6.48 2.87
C GLU A 227 -17.46 6.04 1.52
N PRO A 228 -18.19 5.27 0.69
CA PRO A 228 -17.74 4.90 -0.65
C PRO A 228 -17.33 6.11 -1.50
N MET A 229 -16.42 5.87 -2.46
CA MET A 229 -16.01 6.89 -3.42
C MET A 229 -17.21 7.36 -4.27
N CYS A 230 -17.26 8.64 -4.63
CA CYS A 230 -18.35 9.20 -5.42
C CYS A 230 -17.85 9.70 -6.77
N PHE A 231 -18.24 9.02 -7.85
CA PHE A 231 -17.82 9.34 -9.22
C PHE A 231 -18.84 10.18 -10.00
N ASN A 232 -19.99 10.55 -9.40
CA ASN A 232 -21.05 11.34 -10.04
C ASN A 232 -21.43 12.56 -9.19
N ARG A 233 -20.53 13.54 -9.09
CA ARG A 233 -20.75 14.78 -8.33
C ARG A 233 -21.26 15.89 -9.26
N PRO A 234 -22.40 16.55 -8.95
CA PRO A 234 -22.93 17.62 -9.79
C PRO A 234 -22.00 18.81 -10.00
N ASP A 235 -21.10 19.08 -9.04
CA ASP A 235 -20.13 20.17 -9.10
C ASP A 235 -18.78 19.76 -9.72
N GLY A 236 -18.62 18.48 -10.08
CA GLY A 236 -17.36 17.93 -10.61
C GLY A 236 -16.19 17.98 -9.64
N ASN A 237 -16.41 18.27 -8.36
CA ASN A 237 -15.35 18.48 -7.38
C ASN A 237 -14.87 17.15 -6.78
N TYR A 238 -14.16 16.37 -7.59
CA TYR A 238 -13.60 15.07 -7.22
C TYR A 238 -12.27 15.22 -6.47
N ASN A 239 -12.09 14.42 -5.41
CA ASN A 239 -10.77 14.29 -4.77
C ASN A 239 -9.76 13.62 -5.73
N ALA A 240 -8.48 13.53 -5.35
CA ALA A 240 -7.45 13.04 -6.26
C ALA A 240 -7.64 11.55 -6.61
N LEU A 241 -8.10 10.76 -5.64
CA LEU A 241 -8.41 9.34 -5.83
C LEU A 241 -9.56 9.14 -6.82
N GLU A 242 -10.70 9.80 -6.58
CA GLU A 242 -11.88 9.76 -7.45
C GLU A 242 -11.53 10.21 -8.87
N ALA A 243 -10.81 11.33 -9.00
CA ALA A 243 -10.37 11.86 -10.29
C ALA A 243 -9.41 10.91 -11.02
N SER A 244 -8.51 10.22 -10.31
CA SER A 244 -7.60 9.25 -10.95
C SER A 244 -8.34 8.04 -11.52
N ILE A 245 -9.41 7.57 -10.86
CA ILE A 245 -10.25 6.46 -11.35
C ILE A 245 -11.05 6.89 -12.58
N LEU A 246 -11.65 8.09 -12.55
CA LEU A 246 -12.35 8.67 -13.70
C LEU A 246 -11.42 8.84 -14.90
N GLN A 247 -10.21 9.37 -14.69
CA GLN A 247 -9.17 9.48 -15.71
C GLN A 247 -8.76 8.12 -16.28
N ALA A 248 -8.59 7.09 -15.44
CA ALA A 248 -8.21 5.75 -15.86
C ALA A 248 -9.29 5.06 -16.71
N LEU A 249 -10.55 5.46 -16.52
CA LEU A 249 -11.72 4.99 -17.26
C LEU A 249 -12.09 5.87 -18.46
N ASP A 250 -11.33 6.94 -18.73
CA ASP A 250 -11.63 7.96 -19.77
C ASP A 250 -13.06 8.50 -19.64
N SER A 251 -13.47 8.83 -18.41
CA SER A 251 -14.81 9.33 -18.10
C SER A 251 -14.76 10.65 -17.33
N GLU A 252 -15.67 11.57 -17.65
CA GLU A 252 -15.85 12.82 -16.90
C GLU A 252 -16.67 12.63 -15.61
N SER A 253 -17.59 11.65 -15.61
CA SER A 253 -18.45 11.28 -14.48
C SER A 253 -18.97 9.85 -14.67
N LEU A 254 -19.25 9.14 -13.59
CA LEU A 254 -19.72 7.76 -13.63
C LEU A 254 -20.77 7.49 -12.54
N ASP A 255 -21.99 7.10 -12.95
CA ASP A 255 -23.03 6.62 -12.04
C ASP A 255 -22.87 5.12 -11.75
N PHE A 256 -21.83 4.79 -10.99
CA PHE A 256 -21.54 3.40 -10.62
C PHE A 256 -22.46 2.95 -9.48
N GLN A 257 -23.12 1.79 -9.67
CA GLN A 257 -24.03 1.21 -8.69
C GLN A 257 -23.64 -0.25 -8.44
N ILE A 258 -23.43 -0.61 -7.17
CA ILE A 258 -23.17 -1.99 -6.79
C ILE A 258 -24.47 -2.82 -6.87
N THR A 259 -24.35 -4.09 -7.24
CA THR A 259 -25.50 -5.03 -7.33
C THR A 259 -25.49 -6.08 -6.21
N ARG A 260 -24.54 -5.99 -5.28
CA ARG A 260 -24.40 -6.88 -4.13
C ARG A 260 -23.98 -6.10 -2.89
N GLU A 261 -24.36 -6.61 -1.71
CA GLU A 261 -23.96 -6.05 -0.43
C GLU A 261 -22.43 -6.06 -0.24
N ARG A 262 -21.92 -4.99 0.40
CA ARG A 262 -20.52 -4.94 0.86
C ARG A 262 -20.33 -5.92 2.01
N LYS A 263 -19.26 -6.70 1.93
CA LYS A 263 -18.83 -7.58 3.02
C LYS A 263 -17.42 -7.23 3.44
N ARG A 264 -17.22 -7.11 4.75
CA ARG A 264 -15.90 -7.10 5.40
C ARG A 264 -15.78 -8.38 6.20
N SER A 265 -14.65 -9.06 6.14
CA SER A 265 -14.38 -10.16 7.06
C SER A 265 -14.31 -9.57 8.47
N GLU A 266 -15.11 -10.10 9.39
CA GLU A 266 -15.07 -9.65 10.78
C GLU A 266 -13.75 -10.10 11.41
N GLY A 267 -12.84 -9.14 11.56
CA GLY A 267 -11.46 -9.39 11.89
C GLY A 267 -10.60 -9.27 10.64
N PHE A 268 -9.56 -8.44 10.73
CA PHE A 268 -8.39 -8.57 9.90
C PHE A 268 -7.72 -9.93 10.19
N SER A 269 -8.39 -11.06 9.92
CA SER A 269 -7.93 -12.45 9.98
C SER A 269 -7.90 -13.07 8.59
N ARG A 270 -6.70 -13.42 8.09
CA ARG A 270 -6.41 -13.86 6.71
C ARG A 270 -6.96 -15.26 6.37
N MET A 271 -7.98 -15.71 7.09
CA MET A 271 -8.38 -17.11 7.15
C MET A 271 -9.91 -17.20 7.10
N ASP A 272 -10.35 -17.92 6.07
CA ASP A 272 -11.54 -18.75 5.99
C ASP A 272 -12.91 -18.06 5.94
N GLU A 273 -13.33 -17.67 4.72
CA GLU A 273 -14.74 -17.77 4.35
C GLU A 273 -14.84 -18.48 2.99
N GLU A 274 -15.52 -19.63 2.97
CA GLU A 274 -15.91 -20.44 1.80
C GLU A 274 -16.83 -19.68 0.82
#